data_AF-A0A2V9GKA3-F1
#
_entry.id   AF-A0A2V9GKA3-F1
#
_cell.length_a   1.000
_cell.length_b   1.000
_cell.length_c   1.000
_cell.angle_alpha   90.00
_cell.angle_beta   90.00
_cell.angle_gamma   90.00
#
_symmetry.space_group_name_H-M   'P 1'
#
loop_
_entity.id
_entity.type
_entity.pdbx_description
1 polymer ?
#
loop_
_entity_poly.entity_id
_entity_poly.type
_entity_poly.pdbx_seq_one_letter_code
_entity_poly.pdbx_strand_id
1 'polypeptide(L)'
;MRLVKFLRSVFPADPTQLIFLGGVVCLVVAPRLRWWPSGLGIAPERLADPFAQQVQGLRVFLLQPISFAGVAGYFVCFWPGSRPLRRILGFICLPAIAGLCLMFSRFLYLAAPSSSVLEGIGSLMAHKMSWAWSLPWKLLPGFHFCLIGLSLVAIFTSRLVFGIAALPLSLPGDAPSTAPDAVAWQRVQYLIWALVGPLYLLSSLLAIITIGIPIILSSRIPAYVQSDWFPRFSSVVEGLLIFVVISWIAGKEGRQVMWKTIRLPEPTYAGLSLAIPIGIAVLLSTGRYLFDRAQWVAHNFGNMNPPQFGSYFTFPDPWLLLVFFPALFEEMIFRGLLQRRFIERYGIYRGIFLVGIVWAGFHFVSDISFSRLTETDVLLKLSWRILFCLALSYVLGWLALRFGSILPAAIAHTFYNILVMSGFGPQFLGKDTVLVALWAFLAWALFRYWPVQTQDIPEAAAATPGPEPVV
;
A
#
# COMPACT_ATOMS: atom_id res chain seq x y z
N MET A 1 5.13 -17.83 -26.44
CA MET A 1 6.17 -16.85 -26.84
C MET A 1 5.89 -15.40 -26.40
N ARG A 2 4.65 -14.86 -26.50
CA ARG A 2 4.31 -13.47 -26.10
C ARG A 2 4.50 -13.19 -24.60
N LEU A 3 4.11 -14.12 -23.72
CA LEU A 3 4.30 -13.98 -22.27
C LEU A 3 5.78 -13.89 -21.87
N VAL A 4 6.66 -14.73 -22.44
CA VAL A 4 8.10 -14.69 -22.16
C VAL A 4 8.72 -13.36 -22.63
N LYS A 5 8.32 -12.85 -23.80
CA LYS A 5 8.75 -11.53 -24.27
C LYS A 5 8.26 -10.41 -23.35
N PHE A 6 7.01 -10.50 -22.88
CA PHE A 6 6.46 -9.57 -21.89
C PHE A 6 7.25 -9.64 -20.58
N LEU A 7 7.44 -10.82 -20.00
CA LEU A 7 8.22 -11.00 -18.77
C LEU A 7 9.64 -10.46 -18.92
N ARG A 8 10.35 -10.79 -20.00
CA ARG A 8 11.68 -10.23 -20.30
C ARG A 8 11.67 -8.69 -20.46
N SER A 9 10.56 -8.09 -20.86
CA SER A 9 10.43 -6.64 -20.96
C SER A 9 10.17 -5.94 -19.62
N VAL A 10 9.72 -6.67 -18.59
CA VAL A 10 9.51 -6.14 -17.23
C VAL A 10 10.60 -6.53 -16.23
N PHE A 11 11.33 -7.62 -16.48
CA PHE A 11 12.50 -7.95 -15.65
C PHE A 11 13.66 -6.99 -15.95
N PRO A 12 14.40 -6.55 -14.91
CA PRO A 12 15.58 -5.72 -15.11
C PRO A 12 16.63 -6.44 -15.97
N ALA A 13 17.25 -5.69 -16.88
CA ALA A 13 18.32 -6.22 -17.75
C ALA A 13 19.55 -6.64 -16.94
N ASP A 14 19.82 -5.98 -15.81
CA ASP A 14 20.88 -6.32 -14.87
C ASP A 14 20.29 -7.09 -13.67
N PRO A 15 20.60 -8.40 -13.51
CA PRO A 15 20.11 -9.20 -12.39
C PRO A 15 20.50 -8.65 -11.02
N THR A 16 21.56 -7.85 -10.91
CA THR A 16 21.94 -7.25 -9.62
C THR A 16 20.91 -6.24 -9.11
N GLN A 17 20.09 -5.69 -10.00
CA GLN A 17 18.95 -4.86 -9.62
C GLN A 17 17.91 -5.64 -8.80
N LEU A 18 17.81 -6.96 -9.00
CA LEU A 18 16.96 -7.83 -8.17
C LEU A 18 17.51 -7.97 -6.75
N ILE A 19 18.83 -7.89 -6.56
CA ILE A 19 19.45 -7.90 -5.22
C ILE A 19 19.00 -6.66 -4.45
N PHE A 20 19.07 -5.48 -5.08
CA PHE A 20 18.59 -4.24 -4.47
C PHE A 20 17.10 -4.30 -4.16
N LEU A 21 16.28 -4.67 -5.14
CA LEU A 21 14.82 -4.77 -4.98
C LEU A 21 14.45 -5.79 -3.89
N GLY A 22 15.12 -6.94 -3.85
CA GLY A 22 14.95 -7.92 -2.79
C GLY A 22 15.29 -7.34 -1.41
N GLY A 23 16.39 -6.59 -1.32
CA GLY A 23 16.77 -5.89 -0.10
C GLY A 23 15.72 -4.87 0.36
N VAL A 24 15.19 -4.08 -0.57
CA VAL A 24 14.11 -3.11 -0.33
C VAL A 24 12.82 -3.79 0.13
N VAL A 25 12.41 -4.88 -0.53
CA VAL A 25 11.25 -5.69 -0.13
C VAL A 25 11.43 -6.20 1.29
N CYS A 26 12.60 -6.74 1.63
CA CYS A 26 12.90 -7.19 2.98
C CYS A 26 12.76 -6.06 4.02
N LEU A 27 13.22 -4.85 3.71
CA LEU A 27 13.06 -3.68 4.60
C LEU A 27 11.60 -3.24 4.75
N VAL A 28 10.78 -3.34 3.71
CA VAL A 28 9.34 -3.04 3.77
C VAL A 28 8.57 -4.08 4.58
N VAL A 29 8.94 -5.35 4.45
CA VAL A 29 8.32 -6.47 5.15
C VAL A 29 8.75 -6.54 6.61
N ALA A 30 10.01 -6.22 6.94
CA ALA A 30 10.59 -6.41 8.27
C ALA A 30 9.75 -5.78 9.41
N PRO A 31 9.31 -4.50 9.36
CA PRO A 31 8.46 -3.90 10.39
C PRO A 31 7.15 -4.66 10.69
N ARG A 32 6.70 -5.45 9.73
CA ARG A 32 5.41 -6.16 9.75
C ARG A 32 5.50 -7.57 10.31
N LEU A 33 6.70 -8.13 10.34
CA LEU A 33 6.95 -9.44 10.91
C LEU A 33 7.04 -9.36 12.44
N ARG A 34 7.09 -10.53 13.06
CA ARG A 34 7.37 -10.64 14.49
C ARG A 34 8.85 -10.33 14.73
N TRP A 35 9.13 -9.46 15.70
CA TRP A 35 10.49 -9.09 16.08
C TRP A 35 10.99 -9.84 17.31
N TRP A 36 10.08 -10.25 18.21
CA TRP A 36 10.40 -10.85 19.51
C TRP A 36 9.64 -12.16 19.76
N PRO A 37 10.28 -13.19 20.34
CA PRO A 37 9.64 -14.45 20.68
C PRO A 37 8.41 -14.28 21.57
N SER A 38 7.36 -15.03 21.28
CA SER A 38 6.20 -15.16 22.17
C SER A 38 6.68 -15.77 23.50
N GLY A 39 6.56 -15.06 24.61
CA GLY A 39 6.91 -15.59 25.94
C GLY A 39 8.30 -15.22 26.47
N LEU A 40 9.09 -14.43 25.75
CA LEU A 40 10.16 -13.64 26.36
C LEU A 40 9.49 -12.53 27.19
N GLY A 41 9.02 -12.91 28.37
CA GLY A 41 8.27 -12.05 29.27
C GLY A 41 9.08 -10.81 29.58
N ILE A 42 8.46 -9.64 29.42
CA ILE A 42 8.93 -8.45 30.12
C ILE A 42 9.04 -8.87 31.58
N ALA A 43 10.22 -8.69 32.17
CA ALA A 43 10.44 -9.08 33.57
C ALA A 43 9.27 -8.55 34.41
N PRO A 44 8.63 -9.35 35.28
CA PRO A 44 7.41 -8.94 35.99
C PRO A 44 7.53 -7.57 36.67
N GLU A 45 8.72 -7.30 37.22
CA GLU A 45 9.09 -6.01 37.82
C GLU A 45 8.98 -4.83 36.84
N ARG A 46 9.34 -5.04 35.57
CA ARG A 46 9.23 -4.04 34.50
C ARG A 46 7.82 -3.92 33.94
N LEU A 47 6.93 -4.89 34.13
CA LEU A 47 5.52 -4.71 33.75
C LEU A 47 4.82 -3.69 34.66
N ALA A 48 5.29 -3.53 35.90
CA ALA A 48 4.80 -2.52 36.83
C ALA A 48 5.43 -1.13 36.60
N ASP A 49 6.56 -1.04 35.88
CA ASP A 49 7.22 0.22 35.55
C ASP A 49 6.43 1.00 34.47
N PRO A 50 5.88 2.19 34.78
CA PRO A 50 5.16 3.01 33.81
C PRO A 50 6.03 3.37 32.59
N PHE A 51 7.34 3.53 32.77
CA PHE A 51 8.25 3.85 31.69
C PHE A 51 8.42 2.66 30.74
N ALA A 52 8.56 1.44 31.27
CA ALA A 52 8.58 0.23 30.45
C ALA A 52 7.27 0.01 29.66
N GLN A 53 6.11 0.32 30.24
CA GLN A 53 4.83 0.31 29.52
C GLN A 53 4.81 1.35 28.37
N GLN A 54 5.30 2.56 28.61
CA GLN A 54 5.47 3.57 27.56
C GLN A 54 6.41 3.07 26.46
N VAL A 55 7.59 2.57 26.82
CA VAL A 55 8.57 1.98 25.88
C VAL A 55 7.96 0.79 25.11
N GLN A 56 7.06 0.02 25.73
CA GLN A 56 6.33 -1.03 25.03
C GLN A 56 5.41 -0.45 23.95
N GLY A 57 4.65 0.61 24.28
CA GLY A 57 3.78 1.34 23.35
C GLY A 57 4.53 2.05 22.22
N LEU A 58 5.78 2.47 22.45
CA LEU A 58 6.59 3.15 21.45
C LEU A 58 7.06 2.27 20.28
N ARG A 59 6.79 0.95 20.28
CA ARG A 59 7.22 0.00 19.25
C ARG A 59 6.98 0.50 17.83
N VAL A 60 5.79 1.03 17.58
CA VAL A 60 5.35 1.50 16.26
C VAL A 60 6.32 2.55 15.72
N PHE A 61 6.75 3.45 16.59
CA PHE A 61 7.63 4.57 16.24
C PHE A 61 9.06 4.12 15.99
N LEU A 62 9.56 3.16 16.78
CA LEU A 62 10.92 2.64 16.60
C LEU A 62 11.10 1.86 15.29
N LEU A 63 10.01 1.33 14.73
CA LEU A 63 10.01 0.67 13.42
C LEU A 63 9.88 1.64 12.25
N GLN A 64 9.48 2.90 12.50
CA GLN A 64 9.25 3.90 11.46
C GLN A 64 10.48 4.20 10.60
N PRO A 65 11.71 4.30 11.16
CA PRO A 65 12.90 4.48 10.35
C PRO A 65 13.15 3.34 9.34
N ILE A 66 12.84 2.10 9.72
CA ILE A 66 12.96 0.93 8.82
C ILE A 66 11.89 0.99 7.73
N SER A 67 10.64 1.29 8.10
CA SER A 67 9.55 1.49 7.13
C SER A 67 9.90 2.59 6.13
N PHE A 68 10.42 3.72 6.60
CA PHE A 68 10.89 4.81 5.75
C PHE A 68 12.00 4.36 4.80
N ALA A 69 13.01 3.63 5.30
CA ALA A 69 14.09 3.11 4.48
C ALA A 69 13.59 2.19 3.36
N GLY A 70 12.66 1.29 3.68
CA GLY A 70 12.02 0.42 2.69
C GLY A 70 11.33 1.23 1.59
N VAL A 71 10.55 2.25 1.95
CA VAL A 71 9.90 3.07 0.92
C VAL A 71 10.88 3.94 0.14
N ALA A 72 11.85 4.56 0.82
CA ALA A 72 12.91 5.32 0.16
C ALA A 72 13.66 4.46 -0.85
N GLY A 73 13.82 3.16 -0.56
CA GLY A 73 14.34 2.16 -1.48
C GLY A 73 13.60 2.09 -2.81
N TYR A 74 12.27 1.95 -2.78
CA TYR A 74 11.48 1.94 -4.01
C TYR A 74 11.61 3.26 -4.78
N PHE A 75 11.62 4.38 -4.07
CA PHE A 75 11.78 5.69 -4.72
C PHE A 75 13.12 5.87 -5.41
N VAL A 76 14.21 5.42 -4.77
CA VAL A 76 15.56 5.52 -5.36
C VAL A 76 15.65 4.71 -6.66
N CYS A 77 14.93 3.59 -6.81
CA CYS A 77 14.82 2.88 -8.09
C CYS A 77 14.26 3.80 -9.19
N PHE A 78 13.11 4.43 -8.93
CA PHE A 78 12.44 5.27 -9.94
C PHE A 78 13.07 6.65 -10.16
N TRP A 79 14.06 7.03 -9.34
CA TRP A 79 14.68 8.34 -9.37
C TRP A 79 16.20 8.25 -9.13
N PRO A 80 16.98 7.80 -10.13
CA PRO A 80 18.41 7.59 -9.96
C PRO A 80 19.17 8.88 -9.60
N GLY A 81 18.81 10.03 -10.20
CA GLY A 81 19.48 11.32 -10.02
C GLY A 81 21.02 11.28 -10.12
N SER A 82 21.68 12.38 -9.79
CA SER A 82 23.13 12.52 -10.00
C SER A 82 23.99 11.90 -8.88
N ARG A 83 23.40 11.54 -7.74
CA ARG A 83 24.12 11.01 -6.57
C ARG A 83 23.38 9.83 -5.93
N PRO A 84 23.21 8.71 -6.65
CA PRO A 84 22.45 7.57 -6.18
C PRO A 84 23.04 6.97 -4.89
N LEU A 85 24.37 6.89 -4.79
CA LEU A 85 25.07 6.39 -3.60
C LEU A 85 24.69 7.14 -2.32
N ARG A 86 24.74 8.48 -2.34
CA ARG A 86 24.42 9.32 -1.17
C ARG A 86 22.98 9.11 -0.71
N ARG A 87 22.05 8.88 -1.64
CA ARG A 87 20.64 8.62 -1.32
C ARG A 87 20.43 7.24 -0.73
N ILE A 88 21.07 6.21 -1.28
CA ILE A 88 20.99 4.86 -0.71
C ILE A 88 21.53 4.87 0.73
N LEU A 89 22.72 5.43 0.94
CA LEU A 89 23.32 5.49 2.26
C LEU A 89 22.48 6.35 3.24
N GLY A 90 22.05 7.54 2.80
CA GLY A 90 21.37 8.50 3.66
C GLY A 90 19.90 8.20 3.94
N PHE A 91 19.15 7.68 2.96
CA PHE A 91 17.71 7.45 3.09
C PHE A 91 17.32 5.99 3.29
N ILE A 92 18.20 5.03 2.96
CA ILE A 92 17.91 3.60 3.12
C ILE A 92 18.75 3.03 4.26
N CYS A 93 20.08 3.01 4.11
CA CYS A 93 20.95 2.34 5.08
C CYS A 93 20.91 3.00 6.46
N LEU A 94 21.11 4.32 6.54
CA LEU A 94 21.18 5.03 7.82
C LEU A 94 19.86 4.92 8.63
N PRO A 95 18.66 5.17 8.07
CA PRO A 95 17.42 5.02 8.82
C PRO A 95 17.11 3.58 9.20
N ALA A 96 17.40 2.60 8.32
CA ALA A 96 17.20 1.19 8.65
C ALA A 96 18.13 0.73 9.78
N ILE A 97 19.42 1.11 9.76
CA ILE A 97 20.36 0.83 10.85
C ILE A 97 19.90 1.49 12.14
N ALA A 98 19.49 2.77 12.09
CA ALA A 98 18.99 3.48 13.27
C ALA A 98 17.76 2.77 13.88
N GLY A 99 16.78 2.40 13.06
CA GLY A 99 15.60 1.68 13.52
C GLY A 99 15.92 0.28 14.06
N LEU A 100 16.85 -0.43 13.42
CA LEU A 100 17.34 -1.74 13.89
C LEU A 100 18.00 -1.62 15.27
N CYS A 101 18.89 -0.66 15.45
CA CYS A 101 19.54 -0.35 16.72
C CYS A 101 18.51 0.04 17.79
N LEU A 102 17.54 0.91 17.48
CA LEU A 102 16.49 1.31 18.40
C LEU A 102 15.65 0.11 18.86
N MET A 103 15.26 -0.76 17.93
CA MET A 103 14.51 -1.99 18.25
C MET A 103 15.31 -2.97 19.09
N PHE A 104 16.61 -3.11 18.81
CA PHE A 104 17.51 -3.96 19.58
C PHE A 104 17.74 -3.40 20.99
N SER A 105 18.00 -2.10 21.12
CA SER A 105 18.14 -1.42 22.42
C SER A 105 16.87 -1.52 23.25
N ARG A 106 15.69 -1.33 22.64
CA ARG A 106 14.39 -1.55 23.31
C ARG A 106 14.26 -2.98 23.83
N PHE A 107 14.66 -3.96 23.02
CA PHE A 107 14.63 -5.36 23.41
C PHE A 107 15.58 -5.64 24.58
N LEU A 108 16.84 -5.19 24.50
CA LEU A 108 17.81 -5.31 25.59
C LEU A 108 17.30 -4.66 26.86
N TYR A 109 16.67 -3.49 26.77
CA TYR A 109 16.04 -2.85 27.93
C TYR A 109 14.95 -3.76 28.51
N LEU A 110 13.92 -4.14 27.76
CA LEU A 110 12.78 -4.87 28.33
C LEU A 110 13.09 -6.31 28.75
N ALA A 111 14.03 -6.98 28.09
CA ALA A 111 14.36 -8.38 28.32
C ALA A 111 15.61 -8.60 29.19
N ALA A 112 16.32 -7.53 29.57
CA ALA A 112 17.51 -7.66 30.40
C ALA A 112 17.16 -8.36 31.73
N PRO A 113 17.91 -9.41 32.11
CA PRO A 113 17.70 -10.11 33.37
C PRO A 113 17.81 -9.14 34.56
N SER A 114 17.01 -9.39 35.59
CA SER A 114 17.13 -8.66 36.87
C SER A 114 18.53 -8.92 37.44
N SER A 115 19.21 -7.85 37.85
CA SER A 115 20.50 -7.95 38.52
C SER A 115 20.27 -8.38 39.96
N SER A 116 20.97 -9.43 40.40
CA SER A 116 21.02 -9.77 41.82
C SER A 116 21.84 -8.71 42.57
N VAL A 117 21.41 -8.33 43.78
CA VAL A 117 22.13 -7.39 44.65
C VAL A 117 23.53 -7.91 45.04
N LEU A 118 23.74 -9.22 44.92
CA LEU A 118 25.00 -9.89 45.27
C LEU A 118 26.00 -10.01 44.11
N GLU A 119 25.64 -9.61 42.89
CA GLU A 119 26.55 -9.69 41.75
C GLU A 119 27.51 -8.48 41.70
N GLY A 120 28.81 -8.76 41.55
CA GLY A 120 29.82 -7.71 41.32
C GLY A 120 29.61 -7.00 39.98
N ILE A 121 29.95 -5.70 39.92
CA ILE A 121 29.76 -4.87 38.71
C ILE A 121 30.42 -5.49 37.47
N GLY A 122 31.63 -6.05 37.62
CA GLY A 122 32.37 -6.67 36.52
C GLY A 122 31.72 -7.95 35.98
N SER A 123 31.26 -8.85 36.87
CA SER A 123 30.58 -10.08 36.46
C SER A 123 29.22 -9.79 35.85
N LEU A 124 28.50 -8.78 36.36
CA LEU A 124 27.22 -8.32 35.82
C LEU A 124 27.36 -7.80 34.39
N MET A 125 28.36 -6.95 34.10
CA MET A 125 28.58 -6.45 32.75
C MET A 125 28.98 -7.56 31.78
N ALA A 126 29.90 -8.45 32.17
CA ALA A 126 30.30 -9.59 31.34
C ALA A 126 29.12 -10.52 31.04
N HIS A 127 28.28 -10.81 32.04
CA HIS A 127 27.08 -11.63 31.87
C HIS A 127 26.08 -10.97 30.91
N LYS A 128 25.79 -9.67 31.08
CA LYS A 128 24.89 -8.91 30.21
C LYS A 128 25.39 -8.83 28.78
N MET A 129 26.70 -8.63 28.57
CA MET A 129 27.29 -8.62 27.21
C MET A 129 27.24 -9.99 26.56
N SER A 130 27.59 -11.06 27.28
CA SER A 130 27.50 -12.44 26.77
C SER A 130 26.05 -12.81 26.41
N TRP A 131 25.10 -12.47 27.28
CA TRP A 131 23.68 -12.65 27.02
C TRP A 131 23.25 -11.88 25.77
N ALA A 132 23.55 -10.57 25.70
CA ALA A 132 23.22 -9.72 24.56
C ALA A 132 23.80 -10.23 23.22
N TRP A 133 25.02 -10.78 23.24
CA TRP A 133 25.66 -11.34 22.05
C TRP A 133 24.97 -12.61 21.54
N SER A 134 24.38 -13.40 22.44
CA SER A 134 23.66 -14.63 22.06
C SER A 134 22.27 -14.37 21.46
N LEU A 135 21.73 -13.17 21.64
CA LEU A 135 20.34 -12.85 21.32
C LEU A 135 20.01 -12.65 19.83
N PRO A 136 20.86 -12.06 18.96
CA PRO A 136 20.50 -11.80 17.57
C PRO A 136 20.01 -13.05 16.81
N TRP A 137 20.54 -14.22 17.15
CA TRP A 137 20.15 -15.50 16.56
C TRP A 137 18.81 -16.03 17.09
N LYS A 138 18.37 -15.56 18.27
CA LYS A 138 17.10 -15.90 18.91
C LYS A 138 15.99 -14.90 18.59
N LEU A 139 16.31 -13.78 17.94
CA LEU A 139 15.32 -12.82 17.48
C LEU A 139 14.46 -13.41 16.36
N LEU A 140 13.29 -12.83 16.17
CA LEU A 140 12.31 -13.34 15.21
C LEU A 140 12.49 -12.73 13.81
N PRO A 141 11.75 -13.25 12.80
CA PRO A 141 11.97 -12.94 11.39
C PRO A 141 12.03 -11.46 11.02
N GLY A 142 11.36 -10.55 11.75
CA GLY A 142 11.44 -9.12 11.49
C GLY A 142 12.86 -8.56 11.60
N PHE A 143 13.63 -9.02 12.61
CA PHE A 143 15.02 -8.63 12.76
C PHE A 143 15.88 -9.18 11.62
N HIS A 144 15.74 -10.47 11.30
CA HIS A 144 16.51 -11.11 10.23
C HIS A 144 16.20 -10.54 8.85
N PHE A 145 14.94 -10.28 8.53
CA PHE A 145 14.56 -9.61 7.29
C PHE A 145 15.17 -8.21 7.18
N CYS A 146 15.22 -7.45 8.28
CA CYS A 146 15.87 -6.14 8.27
C CYS A 146 17.38 -6.26 7.97
N LEU A 147 18.05 -7.21 8.62
CA LEU A 147 19.48 -7.46 8.43
C LEU A 147 19.81 -7.98 7.01
N ILE A 148 19.01 -8.92 6.50
CA ILE A 148 19.11 -9.40 5.12
C ILE A 148 18.89 -8.24 4.15
N GLY A 149 17.86 -7.43 4.40
CA GLY A 149 17.54 -6.24 3.60
C GLY A 149 18.71 -5.27 3.50
N LEU A 150 19.29 -4.90 4.65
CA LEU A 150 20.50 -4.07 4.74
C LEU A 150 21.69 -4.69 4.02
N SER A 151 21.90 -5.99 4.17
CA SER A 151 23.02 -6.71 3.54
C SER A 151 22.90 -6.71 2.02
N LEU A 152 21.72 -7.02 1.49
CA LEU A 152 21.45 -7.01 0.05
C LEU A 152 21.61 -5.59 -0.54
N VAL A 153 21.08 -4.57 0.14
CA VAL A 153 21.26 -3.17 -0.26
C VAL A 153 22.75 -2.79 -0.24
N ALA A 154 23.51 -3.18 0.78
CA ALA A 154 24.94 -2.91 0.87
C ALA A 154 25.75 -3.60 -0.23
N ILE A 155 25.45 -4.87 -0.55
CA ILE A 155 26.08 -5.61 -1.65
C ILE A 155 25.84 -4.88 -2.98
N PHE A 156 24.59 -4.52 -3.27
CA PHE A 156 24.27 -3.76 -4.48
C PHE A 156 24.98 -2.40 -4.50
N THR A 157 24.97 -1.69 -3.37
CA THR A 157 25.61 -0.37 -3.24
C THR A 157 27.10 -0.46 -3.52
N SER A 158 27.78 -1.49 -3.00
CA SER A 158 29.19 -1.74 -3.29
C SER A 158 29.43 -1.92 -4.80
N ARG A 159 28.62 -2.72 -5.48
CA ARG A 159 28.71 -2.90 -6.94
C ARG A 159 28.43 -1.61 -7.72
N LEU A 160 27.50 -0.79 -7.25
CA LEU A 160 27.21 0.53 -7.80
C LEU A 160 28.42 1.47 -7.67
N VAL A 161 29.13 1.44 -6.53
CA VAL A 161 30.37 2.23 -6.34
C VAL A 161 31.46 1.82 -7.32
N PHE A 162 31.59 0.52 -7.60
CA PHE A 162 32.55 0.01 -8.59
C PHE A 162 32.13 0.19 -10.05
N GLY A 163 30.96 0.81 -10.31
CA GLY A 163 30.45 1.00 -11.67
C GLY A 163 30.00 -0.30 -12.36
N ILE A 164 29.82 -1.39 -11.60
CA ILE A 164 29.44 -2.71 -12.12
C ILE A 164 27.91 -2.84 -12.27
N ALA A 165 27.15 -2.06 -11.50
CA ALA A 165 25.70 -2.10 -11.47
C ALA A 165 25.11 -0.71 -11.74
N ALA A 166 23.89 -0.66 -12.27
CA ALA A 166 23.10 0.55 -12.41
C ALA A 166 21.78 0.43 -11.64
N LEU A 167 21.19 1.56 -11.25
CA LEU A 167 19.93 1.55 -10.50
C LEU A 167 18.77 0.89 -11.28
N PRO A 168 17.85 0.19 -10.58
CA PRO A 168 16.72 -0.47 -11.22
C PRO A 168 15.80 0.54 -11.88
N LEU A 169 15.49 0.35 -13.17
CA LEU A 169 14.52 1.13 -13.94
C LEU A 169 14.91 2.59 -14.22
N SER A 170 15.96 2.81 -15.02
CA SER A 170 15.97 4.00 -15.89
C SER A 170 14.99 3.73 -17.04
N LEU A 171 13.72 4.13 -16.90
CA LEU A 171 12.79 4.08 -18.04
C LEU A 171 13.40 4.96 -19.15
N PRO A 172 13.62 4.43 -20.37
CA PRO A 172 14.20 5.20 -21.46
C PRO A 172 13.40 6.49 -21.64
N GLY A 173 14.09 7.63 -21.58
CA GLY A 173 13.51 8.93 -21.88
C GLY A 173 13.47 9.10 -23.39
N ASP A 174 12.62 8.34 -24.09
CA ASP A 174 12.62 8.35 -25.56
C ASP A 174 11.95 9.61 -26.17
N ALA A 175 11.35 10.47 -25.35
CA ALA A 175 10.78 11.73 -25.82
C ALA A 175 11.75 12.90 -25.54
N PRO A 176 12.06 13.75 -26.54
CA PRO A 176 12.66 15.05 -26.29
C PRO A 176 11.68 15.88 -25.44
N SER A 177 11.89 15.84 -24.14
CA SER A 177 11.09 16.56 -23.16
C SER A 177 11.42 18.05 -23.27
N THR A 178 10.42 18.87 -23.57
CA THR A 178 10.57 20.32 -23.42
C THR A 178 10.78 20.63 -21.93
N ALA A 179 11.48 21.74 -21.60
CA ALA A 179 11.72 22.10 -20.20
C ALA A 179 10.44 22.13 -19.31
N PRO A 180 9.26 22.56 -19.80
CA PRO A 180 8.01 22.46 -19.04
C PRO A 180 7.58 21.02 -18.71
N ASP A 181 7.75 20.09 -19.66
CA ASP A 181 7.40 18.68 -19.48
C ASP A 181 8.32 18.00 -18.44
N ALA A 182 9.61 18.35 -18.44
CA ALA A 182 10.55 17.84 -17.44
C ALA A 182 10.17 18.25 -16.00
N VAL A 183 9.71 19.49 -15.80
CA VAL A 183 9.26 19.98 -14.49
C VAL A 183 7.95 19.31 -14.06
N ALA A 184 7.00 19.15 -14.99
CA ALA A 184 5.74 18.46 -14.72
C ALA A 184 5.98 17.00 -14.32
N TRP A 185 6.85 16.30 -15.05
CA TRP A 185 7.23 14.93 -14.74
C TRP A 185 7.95 14.80 -13.41
N GLN A 186 8.84 15.74 -13.09
CA GLN A 186 9.49 15.77 -11.78
C GLN A 186 8.48 15.87 -10.62
N ARG A 187 7.42 16.68 -10.78
CA ARG A 187 6.34 16.75 -9.78
C ARG A 187 5.57 15.42 -9.66
N VAL A 188 5.31 14.74 -10.78
CA VAL A 188 4.69 13.40 -10.77
C VAL A 188 5.57 12.39 -10.01
N GLN A 189 6.89 12.48 -10.14
CA GLN A 189 7.78 11.59 -9.40
C GLN A 189 7.80 11.90 -7.89
N TYR A 190 7.80 13.19 -7.50
CA TYR A 190 7.61 13.57 -6.10
C TYR A 190 6.25 13.15 -5.55
N LEU A 191 5.22 13.19 -6.39
CA LEU A 191 3.89 12.73 -6.06
C LEU A 191 3.85 11.23 -5.76
N ILE A 192 4.44 10.40 -6.63
CA ILE A 192 4.56 8.95 -6.42
C ILE A 192 5.33 8.66 -5.14
N TRP A 193 6.42 9.40 -4.89
CA TRP A 193 7.17 9.29 -3.65
C TRP A 193 6.31 9.55 -2.43
N ALA A 194 5.59 10.68 -2.43
CA ALA A 194 4.70 11.09 -1.35
C ALA A 194 3.64 10.02 -1.07
N LEU A 195 3.01 9.50 -2.13
CA LEU A 195 1.96 8.46 -2.05
C LEU A 195 2.45 7.16 -1.45
N VAL A 196 3.59 6.65 -1.91
CA VAL A 196 4.09 5.36 -1.43
C VAL A 196 4.76 5.51 -0.06
N GLY A 197 5.30 6.68 0.29
CA GLY A 197 6.19 6.88 1.44
C GLY A 197 5.75 7.89 2.50
N PRO A 198 6.14 9.16 2.40
CA PRO A 198 5.92 10.16 3.45
C PRO A 198 4.47 10.33 3.90
N LEU A 199 3.48 10.08 3.06
CA LEU A 199 2.08 10.16 3.50
C LEU A 199 1.75 9.14 4.59
N TYR A 200 2.42 7.98 4.61
CA TYR A 200 2.33 7.09 5.75
C TYR A 200 2.98 7.66 7.01
N LEU A 201 4.15 8.31 6.89
CA LEU A 201 4.77 8.99 8.03
C LEU A 201 3.83 10.06 8.59
N LEU A 202 3.14 10.79 7.70
CA LEU A 202 2.17 11.80 8.07
C LEU A 202 0.92 11.21 8.73
N SER A 203 0.36 10.13 8.18
CA SER A 203 -0.77 9.41 8.78
C SER A 203 -0.40 8.83 10.16
N SER A 204 0.80 8.26 10.28
CA SER A 204 1.33 7.78 11.56
C SER A 204 1.52 8.91 12.56
N LEU A 205 2.04 10.06 12.12
CA LEU A 205 2.20 11.25 12.96
C LEU A 205 0.84 11.83 13.37
N LEU A 206 -0.13 11.83 12.47
CA LEU A 206 -1.48 12.25 12.79
C LEU A 206 -2.11 11.33 13.83
N ALA A 207 -1.96 10.01 13.68
CA ALA A 207 -2.38 9.04 14.69
C ALA A 207 -1.66 9.26 16.03
N ILE A 208 -0.40 9.67 16.04
CA ILE A 208 0.29 10.10 17.28
C ILE A 208 -0.43 11.28 17.89
N ILE A 209 -0.71 12.32 17.13
CA ILE A 209 -1.29 13.56 17.66
C ILE A 209 -2.73 13.34 18.13
N THR A 210 -3.53 12.59 17.37
CA THR A 210 -4.96 12.41 17.61
C THR A 210 -5.29 11.27 18.56
N ILE A 211 -4.44 10.25 18.65
CA ILE A 211 -4.66 9.06 19.49
C ILE A 211 -3.55 8.91 20.52
N GLY A 212 -2.28 8.95 20.08
CA GLY A 212 -1.11 8.69 20.91
C GLY A 212 -0.94 9.67 22.07
N ILE A 213 -0.96 10.98 21.79
CA ILE A 213 -0.79 12.02 22.80
C ILE A 213 -1.94 11.97 23.82
N PRO A 214 -3.23 11.89 23.42
CA PRO A 214 -4.31 11.67 24.37
C PRO A 214 -4.14 10.42 25.24
N ILE A 215 -3.67 9.29 24.69
CA ILE A 215 -3.41 8.07 25.47
C ILE A 215 -2.21 8.24 26.42
N ILE A 216 -1.17 8.96 26.01
CA ILE A 216 0.01 9.20 26.85
C ILE A 216 -0.33 10.16 27.99
N LEU A 217 -1.15 11.17 27.72
CA LEU A 217 -1.53 12.20 28.69
C LEU A 217 -2.72 11.79 29.57
N SER A 218 -3.53 10.83 29.14
CA SER A 218 -4.69 10.34 29.89
C SER A 218 -4.45 8.94 30.44
N SER A 219 -4.80 8.72 31.71
CA SER A 219 -4.84 7.38 32.30
C SER A 219 -5.98 6.50 31.76
N ARG A 220 -6.90 7.07 30.96
CA ARG A 220 -8.03 6.37 30.33
C ARG A 220 -8.05 6.64 28.83
N ILE A 221 -8.24 5.60 28.02
CA ILE A 221 -8.50 5.76 26.59
C ILE A 221 -9.77 6.61 26.45
N PRO A 222 -9.74 7.75 25.73
CA PRO A 222 -10.94 8.56 25.55
C PRO A 222 -12.06 7.69 24.96
N ALA A 223 -13.26 7.73 25.55
CA ALA A 223 -14.43 6.98 25.05
C ALA A 223 -14.70 7.22 23.55
N TYR A 224 -14.28 8.40 23.05
CA TYR A 224 -14.29 8.76 21.64
C TYR A 224 -13.49 7.81 20.73
N VAL A 225 -12.27 7.40 21.12
CA VAL A 225 -11.41 6.50 20.30
C VAL A 225 -12.02 5.09 20.19
N GLN A 226 -12.85 4.71 21.15
CA GLN A 226 -13.56 3.43 21.16
C GLN A 226 -14.92 3.49 20.43
N SER A 227 -15.35 4.66 19.97
CA SER A 227 -16.62 4.82 19.26
C SER A 227 -16.50 4.36 17.80
N ASP A 228 -17.59 3.80 17.25
CA ASP A 228 -17.68 3.45 15.82
C ASP A 228 -17.54 4.66 14.89
N TRP A 229 -17.73 5.87 15.41
CA TRP A 229 -17.58 7.12 14.69
C TRP A 229 -16.11 7.47 14.42
N PHE A 230 -15.20 7.12 15.33
CA PHE A 230 -13.79 7.41 15.18
C PHE A 230 -13.19 6.87 13.86
N PRO A 231 -13.29 5.57 13.53
CA PRO A 231 -12.73 5.04 12.29
C PRO A 231 -13.41 5.61 11.03
N ARG A 232 -14.69 5.98 11.12
CA ARG A 232 -15.45 6.56 9.98
C ARG A 232 -15.00 7.98 9.67
N PHE A 233 -14.84 8.81 10.69
CA PHE A 233 -14.39 10.19 10.49
C PHE A 233 -12.88 10.27 10.23
N SER A 234 -12.08 9.43 10.88
CA SER A 234 -10.64 9.43 10.69
C SER A 234 -10.27 9.12 9.24
N SER A 235 -10.95 8.20 8.57
CA SER A 235 -10.71 7.91 7.15
C SER A 235 -11.02 9.09 6.23
N VAL A 236 -12.07 9.87 6.52
CA VAL A 236 -12.42 11.06 5.74
C VAL A 236 -11.37 12.15 5.96
N VAL A 237 -10.96 12.40 7.21
CA VAL A 237 -9.93 13.38 7.54
C VAL A 237 -8.58 12.99 6.93
N GLU A 238 -8.20 11.71 7.02
CA GLU A 238 -6.98 11.18 6.40
C GLU A 238 -7.01 11.34 4.87
N GLY A 239 -8.11 10.95 4.22
CA GLY A 239 -8.29 11.13 2.78
C GLY A 239 -8.19 12.59 2.35
N LEU A 240 -8.79 13.51 3.11
CA LEU A 240 -8.71 14.95 2.86
C LEU A 240 -7.29 15.48 3.02
N LEU A 241 -6.59 15.09 4.08
CA LEU A 241 -5.20 15.51 4.32
C LEU A 241 -4.26 15.02 3.21
N ILE A 242 -4.39 13.75 2.83
CA ILE A 242 -3.69 13.17 1.69
C ILE A 242 -3.99 14.01 0.44
N PHE A 243 -5.26 14.27 0.14
CA PHE A 243 -5.65 15.08 -1.01
C PHE A 243 -5.04 16.49 -1.00
N VAL A 244 -5.02 17.17 0.15
CA VAL A 244 -4.45 18.51 0.30
C VAL A 244 -2.95 18.51 0.03
N VAL A 245 -2.21 17.59 0.65
CA VAL A 245 -0.74 17.47 0.46
C VAL A 245 -0.43 17.16 -1.00
N ILE A 246 -1.17 16.25 -1.60
CA ILE A 246 -0.99 15.83 -3.00
C ILE A 246 -1.34 16.97 -3.96
N SER A 247 -2.44 17.67 -3.71
CA SER A 247 -2.84 18.87 -4.46
C SER A 247 -1.82 19.99 -4.38
N TRP A 248 -1.11 20.10 -3.25
CA TRP A 248 -0.02 21.04 -3.08
C TRP A 248 1.21 20.62 -3.92
N ILE A 249 1.66 19.36 -3.80
CA ILE A 249 2.79 18.80 -4.57
C ILE A 249 2.54 18.88 -6.09
N ALA A 250 1.32 18.58 -6.53
CA ALA A 250 0.94 18.60 -7.94
C ALA A 250 0.98 20.02 -8.55
N GLY A 251 0.93 21.07 -7.73
CA GLY A 251 0.91 22.46 -8.18
C GLY A 251 -0.40 22.89 -8.85
N LYS A 252 -0.46 24.13 -9.33
CA LYS A 252 -1.68 24.74 -9.90
C LYS A 252 -2.23 23.95 -11.09
N GLU A 253 -1.36 23.56 -12.02
CA GLU A 253 -1.73 22.81 -13.22
C GLU A 253 -2.30 21.42 -12.85
N GLY A 254 -1.63 20.67 -11.98
CA GLY A 254 -2.12 19.37 -11.53
C GLY A 254 -3.47 19.45 -10.83
N ARG A 255 -3.70 20.49 -10.00
CA ARG A 255 -5.02 20.75 -9.41
C ARG A 255 -6.09 21.01 -10.46
N GLN A 256 -5.79 21.85 -11.45
CA GLN A 256 -6.74 22.12 -12.54
C GLN A 256 -7.07 20.87 -13.33
N VAL A 257 -6.07 20.01 -13.60
CA VAL A 257 -6.29 18.71 -14.25
C VAL A 257 -7.24 17.84 -13.43
N MET A 258 -6.99 17.66 -12.12
CA MET A 258 -7.87 16.88 -11.25
C MET A 258 -9.31 17.41 -11.26
N TRP A 259 -9.51 18.72 -11.08
CA TRP A 259 -10.85 19.32 -11.07
C TRP A 259 -11.58 19.20 -12.41
N LYS A 260 -10.89 19.34 -13.54
CA LYS A 260 -11.49 19.20 -14.89
C LYS A 260 -12.01 17.79 -15.18
N THR A 261 -11.52 16.79 -14.45
CA THR A 261 -11.96 15.39 -14.59
C THR A 261 -13.21 15.07 -13.77
N ILE A 262 -13.69 15.99 -12.92
CA ILE A 262 -14.97 15.83 -12.22
C ILE A 262 -16.07 16.37 -13.13
N ARG A 263 -16.80 15.45 -13.76
CA ARG A 263 -17.97 15.77 -14.59
C ARG A 263 -19.11 14.86 -14.20
N LEU A 264 -20.32 15.40 -14.08
CA LEU A 264 -21.50 14.61 -13.77
C LEU A 264 -21.66 13.53 -14.87
N PRO A 265 -21.61 12.23 -14.52
CA PRO A 265 -21.80 11.18 -15.52
C PRO A 265 -23.26 11.11 -15.94
N GLU A 266 -23.52 10.63 -17.16
CA GLU A 266 -24.87 10.26 -17.56
C GLU A 266 -25.44 9.20 -16.60
N PRO A 267 -26.76 9.18 -16.35
CA PRO A 267 -27.38 8.23 -15.43
C PRO A 267 -27.08 6.76 -15.76
N THR A 268 -26.95 6.43 -17.04
CA THR A 268 -26.56 5.10 -17.54
C THR A 268 -25.18 4.68 -17.02
N TYR A 269 -24.21 5.60 -17.00
CA TYR A 269 -22.85 5.35 -16.55
C TYR A 269 -22.73 5.30 -15.03
N ALA A 270 -23.50 6.14 -14.32
CA ALA A 270 -23.65 6.01 -12.87
C ALA A 270 -24.26 4.64 -12.51
N GLY A 271 -25.30 4.22 -13.23
CA GLY A 271 -25.92 2.90 -13.08
C GLY A 271 -24.93 1.75 -13.29
N LEU A 272 -24.12 1.81 -14.35
CA LEU A 272 -23.08 0.80 -14.60
C LEU A 272 -22.03 0.75 -13.46
N SER A 273 -21.63 1.93 -12.96
CA SER A 273 -20.64 2.06 -11.88
C SER A 273 -21.13 1.47 -10.57
N LEU A 274 -22.43 1.49 -10.32
CA LEU A 274 -23.09 0.81 -9.20
C LEU A 274 -23.24 -0.69 -9.47
N ALA A 275 -23.69 -1.05 -10.66
CA ALA A 275 -24.03 -2.42 -11.03
C ALA A 275 -22.81 -3.35 -11.02
N ILE A 276 -21.62 -2.87 -11.41
CA ILE A 276 -20.39 -3.68 -11.44
C ILE A 276 -20.02 -4.23 -10.05
N PRO A 277 -19.72 -3.41 -9.02
CA PRO A 277 -19.31 -3.91 -7.71
C PRO A 277 -20.43 -4.70 -7.03
N ILE A 278 -21.69 -4.24 -7.14
CA ILE A 278 -22.86 -4.95 -6.59
C ILE A 278 -23.03 -6.32 -7.27
N GLY A 279 -22.94 -6.37 -8.59
CA GLY A 279 -23.07 -7.60 -9.37
C GLY A 279 -22.00 -8.64 -9.02
N ILE A 280 -20.75 -8.21 -8.86
CA ILE A 280 -19.65 -9.09 -8.39
C ILE A 280 -19.96 -9.64 -6.99
N ALA A 281 -20.41 -8.80 -6.06
CA ALA A 281 -20.73 -9.24 -4.71
C ALA A 281 -21.93 -10.19 -4.66
N VAL A 282 -22.99 -9.89 -5.42
CA VAL A 282 -24.16 -10.76 -5.56
C VAL A 282 -23.79 -12.10 -6.18
N LEU A 283 -22.92 -12.11 -7.20
CA LEU A 283 -22.43 -13.33 -7.81
C LEU A 283 -21.65 -14.20 -6.80
N LEU A 284 -20.79 -13.59 -5.99
CA LEU A 284 -20.04 -14.29 -4.93
C LEU A 284 -20.99 -14.88 -3.87
N SER A 285 -21.93 -14.09 -3.35
CA SER A 285 -22.90 -14.54 -2.34
C SER A 285 -23.80 -15.66 -2.88
N THR A 286 -24.30 -15.51 -4.10
CA THR A 286 -25.16 -16.50 -4.76
C THR A 286 -24.39 -17.80 -5.02
N GLY A 287 -23.18 -17.70 -5.58
CA GLY A 287 -22.33 -18.85 -5.85
C GLY A 287 -22.02 -19.64 -4.58
N ARG A 288 -21.71 -18.93 -3.48
CA ARG A 288 -21.45 -19.59 -2.19
C ARG A 288 -22.72 -20.20 -1.59
N TYR A 289 -23.86 -19.53 -1.67
CA TYR A 289 -25.15 -20.10 -1.25
C TYR A 289 -25.47 -21.39 -2.00
N LEU A 290 -25.32 -21.40 -3.33
CA LEU A 290 -25.58 -22.59 -4.16
C LEU A 290 -24.64 -23.74 -3.79
N PHE A 291 -23.36 -23.44 -3.54
CA PHE A 291 -22.39 -24.41 -3.08
C PHE A 291 -22.77 -25.01 -1.72
N ASP A 292 -23.08 -24.16 -0.73
CA ASP A 292 -23.47 -24.61 0.61
C ASP A 292 -24.78 -25.41 0.57
N ARG A 293 -25.71 -25.04 -0.32
CA ARG A 293 -26.96 -25.78 -0.52
C ARG A 293 -26.70 -27.16 -1.12
N ALA A 294 -25.82 -27.27 -2.11
CA ALA A 294 -25.42 -28.55 -2.69
C ALA A 294 -24.74 -29.46 -1.65
N GLN A 295 -23.83 -28.89 -0.84
CA GLN A 295 -23.17 -29.60 0.27
C GLN A 295 -24.17 -30.06 1.33
N TRP A 296 -25.13 -29.20 1.70
CA TRP A 296 -26.19 -29.57 2.63
C TRP A 296 -27.05 -30.72 2.10
N VAL A 297 -27.46 -30.70 0.82
CA VAL A 297 -28.21 -31.81 0.22
C VAL A 297 -27.39 -33.11 0.23
N ALA A 298 -26.10 -33.03 -0.12
CA ALA A 298 -25.25 -34.22 -0.23
C ALA A 298 -24.93 -34.89 1.12
N HIS A 299 -24.82 -34.11 2.20
CA HIS A 299 -24.26 -34.61 3.46
C HIS A 299 -25.17 -34.45 4.68
N ASN A 300 -26.10 -33.50 4.67
CA ASN A 300 -26.79 -33.02 5.87
C ASN A 300 -28.32 -32.98 5.72
N PHE A 301 -28.85 -33.50 4.62
CA PHE A 301 -30.28 -33.52 4.35
C PHE A 301 -31.02 -34.32 5.43
N GLY A 302 -32.05 -33.71 6.02
CA GLY A 302 -32.82 -34.31 7.12
C GLY A 302 -32.18 -34.20 8.51
N ASN A 303 -30.87 -33.95 8.61
CA ASN A 303 -30.16 -33.87 9.89
C ASN A 303 -29.97 -32.43 10.40
N MET A 304 -29.83 -31.46 9.49
CA MET A 304 -29.65 -30.05 9.82
C MET A 304 -30.58 -29.15 9.00
N ASN A 305 -30.87 -27.96 9.53
CA ASN A 305 -31.59 -26.94 8.78
C ASN A 305 -30.81 -26.50 7.53
N PRO A 306 -31.48 -26.25 6.40
CA PRO A 306 -30.81 -25.82 5.20
C PRO A 306 -30.25 -24.40 5.31
N PRO A 307 -29.18 -24.06 4.57
CA PRO A 307 -28.71 -22.69 4.43
C PRO A 307 -29.84 -21.76 3.97
N GLN A 308 -29.98 -20.61 4.63
CA GLN A 308 -31.02 -19.63 4.33
C GLN A 308 -30.49 -18.58 3.37
N PHE A 309 -31.20 -18.29 2.28
CA PHE A 309 -30.73 -17.35 1.26
C PHE A 309 -30.42 -15.96 1.84
N GLY A 310 -31.29 -15.45 2.72
CA GLY A 310 -31.14 -14.12 3.30
C GLY A 310 -29.86 -13.90 4.11
N SER A 311 -29.26 -14.95 4.70
CA SER A 311 -28.02 -14.81 5.48
C SER A 311 -26.78 -14.50 4.63
N TYR A 312 -26.90 -14.56 3.30
CA TYR A 312 -25.83 -14.27 2.35
C TYR A 312 -25.87 -12.83 1.82
N PHE A 313 -26.91 -12.06 2.18
CA PHE A 313 -27.17 -10.71 1.68
C PHE A 313 -27.51 -9.78 2.85
N THR A 314 -26.49 -9.45 3.64
CA THR A 314 -26.61 -8.43 4.69
C THR A 314 -26.57 -7.04 4.08
N PHE A 315 -27.50 -6.16 4.48
CA PHE A 315 -27.43 -4.78 4.03
C PHE A 315 -26.29 -4.04 4.74
N PRO A 316 -25.44 -3.31 4.00
CA PRO A 316 -24.39 -2.51 4.61
C PRO A 316 -24.99 -1.36 5.41
N ASP A 317 -24.27 -0.94 6.46
CA ASP A 317 -24.60 0.28 7.21
C ASP A 317 -24.62 1.49 6.24
N PRO A 318 -25.75 2.24 6.14
CA PRO A 318 -25.84 3.43 5.29
C PRO A 318 -24.74 4.47 5.52
N TRP A 319 -24.21 4.55 6.74
CA TRP A 319 -23.13 5.48 7.08
C TRP A 319 -21.82 5.17 6.35
N LEU A 320 -21.65 3.96 5.81
CA LEU A 320 -20.50 3.61 4.97
C LEU A 320 -20.48 4.39 3.65
N LEU A 321 -21.58 5.07 3.27
CA LEU A 321 -21.57 6.03 2.16
C LEU A 321 -20.57 7.18 2.37
N LEU A 322 -20.16 7.48 3.61
CA LEU A 322 -19.11 8.47 3.89
C LEU A 322 -17.75 8.07 3.29
N VAL A 323 -17.54 6.78 2.98
CA VAL A 323 -16.35 6.28 2.27
C VAL A 323 -16.27 6.81 0.83
N PHE A 324 -17.35 7.42 0.32
CA PHE A 324 -17.33 8.12 -0.96
C PHE A 324 -16.26 9.21 -1.02
N PHE A 325 -16.08 9.98 0.05
CA PHE A 325 -15.12 11.09 0.06
C PHE A 325 -13.66 10.62 -0.09
N PRO A 326 -13.14 9.70 0.75
CA PRO A 326 -11.79 9.18 0.54
C PRO A 326 -11.65 8.47 -0.81
N ALA A 327 -12.65 7.71 -1.27
CA ALA A 327 -12.60 7.08 -2.59
C ALA A 327 -12.52 8.12 -3.72
N LEU A 328 -13.31 9.19 -3.66
CA LEU A 328 -13.25 10.30 -4.62
C LEU A 328 -11.88 10.97 -4.64
N PHE A 329 -11.33 11.27 -3.45
CA PHE A 329 -9.99 11.86 -3.33
C PHE A 329 -8.91 10.96 -3.92
N GLU A 330 -8.97 9.65 -3.65
CA GLU A 330 -8.08 8.68 -4.30
C GLU A 330 -8.23 8.70 -5.82
N GLU A 331 -9.46 8.66 -6.36
CA GLU A 331 -9.68 8.68 -7.81
C GLU A 331 -9.22 9.99 -8.47
N MET A 332 -9.34 11.14 -7.80
CA MET A 332 -8.77 12.40 -8.28
C MET A 332 -7.25 12.29 -8.48
N ILE A 333 -6.56 11.66 -7.54
CA ILE A 333 -5.11 11.50 -7.58
C ILE A 333 -4.71 10.46 -8.62
N PHE A 334 -5.27 9.25 -8.52
CA PHE A 334 -4.84 8.10 -9.30
C PHE A 334 -5.34 8.17 -10.74
N ARG A 335 -6.63 8.47 -10.96
CA ARG A 335 -7.25 8.44 -12.29
C ARG A 335 -7.30 9.84 -12.92
N GLY A 336 -7.51 10.87 -12.11
CA GLY A 336 -7.52 12.26 -12.57
C GLY A 336 -6.14 12.79 -12.97
N LEU A 337 -5.10 12.49 -12.17
CA LEU A 337 -3.74 13.01 -12.38
C LEU A 337 -2.75 11.95 -12.88
N LEU A 338 -2.48 10.90 -12.10
CA LEU A 338 -1.41 9.94 -12.39
C LEU A 338 -1.65 9.13 -13.66
N GLN A 339 -2.86 8.60 -13.84
CA GLN A 339 -3.22 7.78 -14.99
C GLN A 339 -2.94 8.53 -16.28
N ARG A 340 -3.41 9.77 -16.38
CA ARG A 340 -3.21 10.60 -17.56
C ARG A 340 -1.72 10.80 -17.87
N ARG A 341 -0.91 11.19 -16.88
CA ARG A 341 0.54 11.38 -17.05
C ARG A 341 1.26 10.11 -17.47
N PHE A 342 0.86 8.96 -16.93
CA PHE A 342 1.46 7.69 -17.36
C PHE A 342 0.97 7.24 -18.74
N ILE A 343 -0.27 7.54 -19.13
CA ILE A 343 -0.80 7.23 -20.46
C ILE A 343 -0.12 8.09 -21.53
N GLU A 344 0.04 9.40 -21.27
CA GLU A 344 0.77 10.33 -22.15
C GLU A 344 2.18 9.81 -22.48
N ARG A 345 2.87 9.25 -21.48
CA ARG A 345 4.27 8.81 -21.62
C ARG A 345 4.45 7.36 -22.05
N TYR A 346 3.57 6.46 -21.63
CA TYR A 346 3.76 5.01 -21.79
C TYR A 346 2.63 4.32 -22.56
N GLY A 347 1.59 5.05 -22.94
CA GLY A 347 0.38 4.53 -23.58
C GLY A 347 -0.64 3.97 -22.59
N ILE A 348 -1.86 3.72 -23.07
CA ILE A 348 -3.05 3.36 -22.26
C ILE A 348 -2.77 2.19 -21.32
N TYR A 349 -2.38 1.03 -21.85
CA TYR A 349 -2.24 -0.20 -21.07
C TYR A 349 -1.14 -0.12 -20.01
N ARG A 350 0.04 0.41 -20.37
CA ARG A 350 1.16 0.56 -19.44
C ARG A 350 0.87 1.64 -18.41
N GLY A 351 0.18 2.71 -18.82
CA GLY A 351 -0.19 3.80 -17.92
C GLY A 351 -1.11 3.32 -16.80
N ILE A 352 -2.17 2.59 -17.15
CA ILE A 352 -3.08 1.99 -16.16
C ILE A 352 -2.37 0.97 -15.28
N PHE A 353 -1.51 0.13 -15.85
CA PHE A 353 -0.70 -0.83 -15.09
C PHE A 353 0.15 -0.13 -14.02
N LEU A 354 0.87 0.94 -14.39
CA LEU A 354 1.70 1.71 -13.46
C LEU A 354 0.85 2.38 -12.36
N VAL A 355 -0.35 2.88 -12.68
CA VAL A 355 -1.28 3.36 -11.63
C VAL A 355 -1.63 2.24 -10.66
N GLY A 356 -1.96 1.04 -11.14
CA GLY A 356 -2.25 -0.11 -10.28
C GLY A 356 -1.09 -0.49 -9.37
N ILE A 357 0.16 -0.42 -9.84
CA ILE A 357 1.35 -0.67 -9.01
C ILE A 357 1.54 0.42 -7.95
N VAL A 358 1.44 1.70 -8.32
CA VAL A 358 1.58 2.81 -7.35
C VAL A 358 0.45 2.76 -6.31
N TRP A 359 -0.77 2.45 -6.74
CA TRP A 359 -1.93 2.31 -5.87
C TRP A 359 -1.82 1.11 -4.93
N ALA A 360 -1.28 -0.02 -5.40
CA ALA A 360 -0.95 -1.15 -4.51
C ALA A 360 0.07 -0.73 -3.44
N GLY A 361 1.13 -0.03 -3.85
CA GLY A 361 2.16 0.49 -2.94
C GLY A 361 1.60 1.45 -1.88
N PHE A 362 0.66 2.32 -2.27
CA PHE A 362 -0.09 3.19 -1.36
C PHE A 362 -0.84 2.39 -0.28
N HIS A 363 -1.39 1.22 -0.61
CA HIS A 363 -2.16 0.37 0.31
C HIS A 363 -1.34 -0.62 1.14
N PHE A 364 -0.09 -0.93 0.80
CA PHE A 364 0.75 -1.88 1.56
C PHE A 364 0.85 -1.55 3.05
N VAL A 365 0.75 -0.26 3.36
CA VAL A 365 0.87 0.22 4.73
C VAL A 365 -0.35 -0.11 5.58
N SER A 366 -1.55 0.21 5.09
CA SER A 366 -2.81 0.00 5.80
C SER A 366 -3.09 -1.49 5.94
N ASP A 367 -2.83 -2.26 4.89
CA ASP A 367 -3.02 -3.72 4.85
C ASP A 367 -2.32 -4.48 5.96
N ILE A 368 -1.14 -4.02 6.34
CA ILE A 368 -0.25 -4.78 7.21
C ILE A 368 -0.04 -4.03 8.52
N SER A 369 -0.88 -3.03 8.79
CA SER A 369 -0.84 -2.29 10.04
C SER A 369 -1.07 -3.27 11.20
N PHE A 370 -0.07 -3.36 12.09
CA PHE A 370 -0.10 -3.98 13.42
C PHE A 370 -0.49 -5.47 13.53
N SER A 371 -0.57 -6.21 12.43
CA SER A 371 -0.88 -7.65 12.44
C SER A 371 0.40 -8.49 12.63
N ARG A 372 0.36 -9.45 13.58
CA ARG A 372 1.45 -10.42 13.80
C ARG A 372 1.32 -11.56 12.79
N LEU A 373 1.69 -11.27 11.56
CA LEU A 373 1.60 -12.24 10.46
C LEU A 373 2.85 -13.13 10.40
N THR A 374 2.69 -14.32 9.83
CA THR A 374 3.85 -15.11 9.38
C THR A 374 4.46 -14.46 8.14
N GLU A 375 5.69 -14.82 7.81
CA GLU A 375 6.40 -14.36 6.62
C GLU A 375 5.60 -14.67 5.36
N THR A 376 5.07 -15.89 5.29
CA THR A 376 4.22 -16.36 4.19
C THR A 376 2.95 -15.51 4.07
N ASP A 377 2.29 -15.22 5.19
CA ASP A 377 1.05 -14.42 5.18
C ASP A 377 1.30 -12.98 4.71
N VAL A 378 2.41 -12.35 5.12
CA VAL A 378 2.76 -11.00 4.66
C VAL A 378 3.02 -10.99 3.16
N LEU A 379 3.82 -11.93 2.66
CA LEU A 379 4.13 -12.03 1.23
C LEU A 379 2.89 -12.34 0.40
N LEU A 380 2.03 -13.23 0.88
CA LEU A 380 0.78 -13.57 0.23
C LEU A 380 -0.16 -12.36 0.19
N LYS A 381 -0.30 -11.63 1.30
CA LYS A 381 -1.15 -10.43 1.39
C LYS A 381 -0.66 -9.32 0.46
N LEU A 382 0.64 -9.04 0.44
CA LEU A 382 1.26 -8.09 -0.48
C LEU A 382 1.05 -8.48 -1.94
N SER A 383 1.27 -9.75 -2.27
CA SER A 383 1.10 -10.27 -3.63
C SER A 383 -0.35 -10.15 -4.08
N TRP A 384 -1.31 -10.52 -3.21
CA TRP A 384 -2.72 -10.35 -3.50
C TRP A 384 -3.12 -8.90 -3.67
N ARG A 385 -2.59 -7.99 -2.84
CA ARG A 385 -2.84 -6.56 -2.99
C ARG A 385 -2.41 -6.05 -4.35
N ILE A 386 -1.22 -6.44 -4.84
CA ILE A 386 -0.75 -6.06 -6.18
C ILE A 386 -1.72 -6.57 -7.25
N LEU A 387 -2.04 -7.86 -7.23
CA LEU A 387 -2.93 -8.47 -8.23
C LEU A 387 -4.32 -7.82 -8.23
N PHE A 388 -4.86 -7.57 -7.03
CA PHE A 388 -6.14 -6.93 -6.84
C PHE A 388 -6.14 -5.48 -7.36
N CYS A 389 -5.19 -4.65 -6.93
CA CYS A 389 -5.09 -3.26 -7.36
C CYS A 389 -4.84 -3.15 -8.86
N LEU A 390 -4.10 -4.08 -9.48
CA LEU A 390 -3.96 -4.14 -10.93
C LEU A 390 -5.30 -4.40 -11.61
N ALA A 391 -6.00 -5.48 -11.21
CA ALA A 391 -7.30 -5.84 -11.80
C ALA A 391 -8.32 -4.69 -11.66
N LEU A 392 -8.44 -4.15 -10.45
CA LEU A 392 -9.36 -3.05 -10.17
C LEU A 392 -8.93 -1.76 -10.88
N SER A 393 -7.64 -1.44 -10.98
CA SER A 393 -7.17 -0.29 -11.76
C SER A 393 -7.53 -0.36 -13.24
N TYR A 394 -7.55 -1.54 -13.85
CA TYR A 394 -8.04 -1.66 -15.22
C TYR A 394 -9.53 -1.35 -15.33
N VAL A 395 -10.36 -1.84 -14.41
CA VAL A 395 -11.80 -1.54 -14.45
C VAL A 395 -12.07 -0.07 -14.15
N LEU A 396 -11.49 0.49 -13.09
CA LEU A 396 -11.65 1.90 -12.73
C LEU A 396 -11.05 2.84 -13.79
N GLY A 397 -9.90 2.48 -14.34
CA GLY A 397 -9.26 3.22 -15.43
C GLY A 397 -10.11 3.19 -16.71
N TRP A 398 -10.74 2.05 -17.02
CA TRP A 398 -11.69 1.94 -18.12
C TRP A 398 -12.90 2.85 -17.92
N LEU A 399 -13.54 2.81 -16.74
CA LEU A 399 -14.66 3.69 -16.41
C LEU A 399 -14.27 5.17 -16.54
N ALA A 400 -13.11 5.55 -16.00
CA ALA A 400 -12.65 6.93 -16.02
C ALA A 400 -12.38 7.45 -17.44
N LEU A 401 -11.72 6.63 -18.27
CA LEU A 401 -11.39 7.01 -19.65
C LEU A 401 -12.63 7.01 -20.53
N ARG A 402 -13.44 5.95 -20.46
CA ARG A 402 -14.61 5.80 -21.33
C ARG A 402 -15.64 6.91 -21.15
N PHE A 403 -15.76 7.43 -19.93
CA PHE A 403 -16.72 8.48 -19.60
C PHE A 403 -16.10 9.88 -19.51
N GLY A 404 -14.78 10.00 -19.69
CA GLY A 404 -14.07 11.28 -19.55
C GLY A 404 -14.28 11.94 -18.17
N SER A 405 -14.59 11.15 -17.14
CA SER A 405 -14.91 11.61 -15.78
C SER A 405 -14.43 10.59 -14.76
N ILE A 406 -13.89 11.05 -13.63
CA ILE A 406 -13.50 10.17 -12.53
C ILE A 406 -14.67 9.75 -11.64
N LEU A 407 -15.84 10.39 -11.75
CA LEU A 407 -16.98 10.09 -10.86
C LEU A 407 -17.48 8.64 -10.99
N PRO A 408 -17.63 8.06 -12.19
CA PRO A 408 -17.89 6.62 -12.36
C PRO A 408 -16.92 5.71 -11.60
N ALA A 409 -15.61 6.00 -11.71
CA ALA A 409 -14.59 5.25 -10.99
C ALA A 409 -14.74 5.42 -9.46
N ALA A 410 -15.00 6.65 -8.99
CA ALA A 410 -15.17 6.94 -7.56
C ALA A 410 -16.40 6.23 -6.99
N ILE A 411 -17.51 6.19 -7.72
CA ILE A 411 -18.72 5.45 -7.34
C ILE A 411 -18.41 3.95 -7.25
N ALA A 412 -17.81 3.37 -8.29
CA ALA A 412 -17.47 1.95 -8.29
C ALA A 412 -16.50 1.58 -7.15
N HIS A 413 -15.48 2.41 -6.92
CA HIS A 413 -14.54 2.25 -5.81
C HIS A 413 -15.25 2.38 -4.45
N THR A 414 -16.15 3.35 -4.28
CA THR A 414 -16.94 3.52 -3.05
C THR A 414 -17.72 2.26 -2.72
N PHE A 415 -18.46 1.73 -3.70
CA PHE A 415 -19.27 0.53 -3.48
C PHE A 415 -18.40 -0.70 -3.23
N TYR A 416 -17.25 -0.82 -3.90
CA TYR A 416 -16.28 -1.84 -3.53
C TYR A 416 -15.86 -1.73 -2.05
N ASN A 417 -15.51 -0.53 -1.57
CA ASN A 417 -15.11 -0.34 -0.17
C ASN A 417 -16.25 -0.64 0.79
N ILE A 418 -17.49 -0.21 0.49
CA ILE A 418 -18.67 -0.56 1.29
C ILE A 418 -18.81 -2.08 1.40
N LEU A 419 -18.67 -2.82 0.30
CA LEU A 419 -18.81 -4.28 0.30
C LEU A 419 -17.73 -4.96 1.15
N VAL A 420 -16.49 -4.47 1.08
CA VAL A 420 -15.38 -4.99 1.91
C VAL A 420 -15.57 -4.65 3.39
N MET A 421 -15.95 -3.42 3.71
CA MET A 421 -16.05 -2.93 5.09
C MET A 421 -17.30 -3.41 5.84
N SER A 422 -18.41 -3.64 5.13
CA SER A 422 -19.67 -4.13 5.71
C SER A 422 -19.68 -5.63 6.00
N GLY A 423 -18.64 -6.36 5.57
CA GLY A 423 -18.64 -7.82 5.63
C GLY A 423 -19.72 -8.44 4.73
N PHE A 424 -20.08 -7.77 3.62
CA PHE A 424 -21.10 -8.26 2.71
C PHE A 424 -20.76 -9.66 2.18
N GLY A 425 -21.76 -10.55 2.26
CA GLY A 425 -21.66 -11.93 1.81
C GLY A 425 -20.85 -12.83 2.76
N PRO A 426 -21.02 -14.16 2.63
CA PRO A 426 -20.35 -15.13 3.50
C PRO A 426 -18.83 -15.02 3.40
N GLN A 427 -18.15 -15.35 4.50
CA GLN A 427 -16.70 -15.55 4.51
C GLN A 427 -16.39 -17.01 4.16
N PHE A 428 -15.52 -17.25 3.18
CA PHE A 428 -15.09 -18.59 2.80
C PHE A 428 -13.65 -18.59 2.30
N LEU A 429 -12.98 -19.74 2.43
CA LEU A 429 -11.60 -19.90 1.98
C LEU A 429 -11.51 -19.65 0.47
N GLY A 430 -10.64 -18.73 0.07
CA GLY A 430 -10.46 -18.34 -1.33
C GLY A 430 -11.40 -17.24 -1.84
N LYS A 431 -12.24 -16.63 -0.99
CA LYS A 431 -13.09 -15.48 -1.37
C LYS A 431 -12.29 -14.39 -2.09
N ASP A 432 -11.14 -14.00 -1.55
CA ASP A 432 -10.27 -12.97 -2.13
C ASP A 432 -9.74 -13.38 -3.51
N THR A 433 -9.39 -14.66 -3.69
CA THR A 433 -8.92 -15.19 -4.98
C THR A 433 -10.01 -15.13 -6.04
N VAL A 434 -11.24 -15.55 -5.70
CA VAL A 434 -12.38 -15.48 -6.62
C VAL A 434 -12.71 -14.02 -6.93
N LEU A 435 -12.68 -13.13 -5.93
CA LEU A 435 -12.91 -11.70 -6.11
C LEU A 435 -11.91 -11.08 -7.10
N VAL A 436 -10.61 -11.33 -6.90
CA VAL A 436 -9.56 -10.88 -7.84
C VAL A 436 -9.80 -11.44 -9.24
N ALA A 437 -10.13 -12.72 -9.36
CA ALA A 437 -10.38 -13.36 -10.65
C ALA A 437 -11.58 -12.73 -11.38
N LEU A 438 -12.66 -12.40 -10.66
CA LEU A 438 -13.84 -11.72 -11.23
C LEU A 438 -13.49 -10.32 -11.72
N TRP A 439 -12.75 -9.52 -10.94
CA TRP A 439 -12.28 -8.20 -11.38
C TRP A 439 -11.31 -8.29 -12.56
N ALA A 440 -10.41 -9.28 -12.58
CA ALA A 440 -9.46 -9.48 -13.67
C ALA A 440 -10.17 -9.93 -14.96
N PHE A 441 -11.15 -10.83 -14.84
CA PHE A 441 -11.99 -11.24 -15.97
C PHE A 441 -12.81 -10.07 -16.50
N LEU A 442 -13.40 -9.26 -15.61
CA LEU A 442 -14.14 -8.07 -16.01
C LEU A 442 -13.23 -7.07 -16.74
N ALA A 443 -12.05 -6.79 -16.20
CA ALA A 443 -11.05 -5.95 -16.85
C ALA A 443 -10.72 -6.47 -18.25
N TRP A 444 -10.45 -7.78 -18.40
CA TRP A 444 -10.21 -8.39 -19.70
C TRP A 444 -11.41 -8.22 -20.65
N ALA A 445 -12.63 -8.48 -20.19
CA ALA A 445 -13.84 -8.37 -21.00
C ALA A 445 -14.09 -6.91 -21.46
N LEU A 446 -13.94 -5.95 -20.56
CA LEU A 446 -14.09 -4.52 -20.87
C LEU A 446 -13.13 -4.08 -21.97
N PHE A 447 -11.83 -4.42 -21.86
CA PHE A 447 -10.86 -4.04 -22.89
C PHE A 447 -10.96 -4.88 -24.17
N ARG A 448 -11.50 -6.11 -24.11
CA ARG A 448 -11.65 -6.97 -25.28
C ARG A 448 -12.83 -6.59 -26.16
N TYR A 449 -13.97 -6.27 -25.54
CA TYR A 449 -15.24 -6.06 -26.23
C TYR A 449 -15.64 -4.57 -26.29
N TRP A 450 -15.16 -3.74 -25.37
CA TRP A 450 -15.39 -2.30 -25.34
C TRP A 450 -14.07 -1.53 -25.16
N PRO A 451 -13.10 -1.68 -26.08
CA PRO A 451 -11.78 -1.08 -25.92
C PRO A 451 -11.84 0.44 -25.78
N VAL A 452 -10.99 1.00 -24.91
CA VAL A 452 -10.79 2.45 -24.79
C VAL A 452 -10.11 2.95 -26.07
N GLN A 453 -10.70 3.96 -26.70
CA GLN A 453 -10.15 4.57 -27.92
C GLN A 453 -9.25 5.76 -27.56
N THR A 454 -8.32 6.13 -28.44
CA THR A 454 -7.48 7.33 -28.26
C THR A 454 -8.30 8.60 -28.20
N GLN A 455 -9.46 8.64 -28.85
CA GLN A 455 -10.43 9.74 -28.79
C GLN A 455 -11.07 9.91 -27.40
N ASP A 456 -11.09 8.83 -26.61
CA ASP A 456 -11.58 8.86 -25.23
C ASP A 456 -10.56 9.54 -24.29
N ILE A 457 -9.34 9.85 -24.77
CA ILE A 457 -8.33 10.61 -24.02
C ILE A 457 -8.63 12.11 -24.18
N PRO A 458 -8.93 12.86 -23.11
CA PRO A 458 -9.43 14.24 -23.18
C PRO A 458 -8.56 15.27 -23.92
N GLU A 459 -7.32 14.94 -24.29
CA GLU A 459 -6.40 15.82 -25.03
C GLU A 459 -6.19 15.46 -26.49
N ALA A 460 -6.58 14.27 -26.95
CA ALA A 460 -6.44 13.90 -28.37
C ALA A 460 -7.28 14.81 -29.30
N ALA A 461 -8.30 15.47 -28.77
CA ALA A 461 -9.15 16.41 -29.51
C ALA A 461 -8.57 17.83 -29.62
N ALA A 462 -7.52 18.19 -28.88
CA ALA A 462 -6.96 19.55 -28.86
C ALA A 462 -5.66 19.72 -29.67
N ALA A 463 -5.07 18.62 -30.17
CA ALA A 463 -3.76 18.61 -30.81
C ALA A 463 -3.80 18.45 -32.35
N THR A 464 -4.93 18.69 -33.01
CA THR A 464 -4.94 19.01 -34.45
C THR A 464 -4.83 20.52 -34.61
N PRO A 465 -3.63 21.08 -34.85
CA PRO A 465 -3.54 22.44 -35.38
C PRO A 465 -4.25 22.43 -36.74
N GLY A 466 -5.34 23.18 -36.84
CA GLY A 466 -5.89 23.52 -38.16
C GLY A 466 -4.78 24.21 -38.96
N PRO A 467 -4.68 23.96 -40.29
CA PRO A 467 -3.73 24.69 -41.11
C PRO A 467 -3.98 26.19 -40.92
N GLU A 468 -2.94 26.93 -40.53
CA GLU A 468 -2.98 28.38 -40.47
C GLU A 468 -3.48 28.90 -41.83
N PRO A 469 -4.47 29.82 -41.86
CA PRO A 469 -4.83 30.48 -43.09
C PRO A 469 -3.63 31.28 -43.57
N VAL A 470 -3.16 30.97 -44.77
CA VAL A 470 -2.21 31.80 -45.51
C VAL A 470 -2.88 33.16 -45.72
N VAL A 471 -2.36 34.19 -45.07
CA VAL A 471 -2.71 35.60 -45.31
C VAL A 471 -1.52 36.26 -45.98
#